data_AF-A0A812W7T1-F1
#
_entry.id   AF-A0A812W7T1-F1
#
_cell.length_a   1.000
_cell.length_b   1.000
_cell.length_c   1.000
_cell.angle_alpha   90.00
_cell.angle_beta   90.00
_cell.angle_gamma   90.00
#
_symmetry.space_group_name_H-M   'P 1'
#
loop_
_entity.id
_entity.type
_entity.pdbx_description
1 polymer ?
#
loop_
_entity_poly.entity_id
_entity_poly.type
_entity_poly.pdbx_seq_one_letter_code
_entity_poly.pdbx_strand_id
1 'polypeptide(L)'
;MQSLSRWVSGMKVVRPELVRAIFAYQALYSLGDALRGGENPRRLRRLHRKSHATKAIDEFWSHSWQLKPYRKILCLLFLKNGLPASIIGTLAAFLTFGLTRSGYLLEYRPVWEIPYFCMAAGTFSSVLTLFLWPSRVKVFLDICCIDQVDDKNKAEGIVSLGGILKQSKTLLVLWDHTYIATRKPKQFSQLQVLRLCRFPLSLLSFVDRHSHRS
;
A
#
# COMPACT_ATOMS: atom_id res chain seq x y z
N MET A 1 -18.56 -32.01 8.89
CA MET A 1 -17.70 -31.43 7.83
C MET A 1 -18.42 -30.47 6.88
N GLN A 2 -19.69 -30.69 6.50
CA GLN A 2 -20.42 -29.82 5.56
C GLN A 2 -20.68 -28.38 6.05
N SER A 3 -20.80 -28.13 7.36
CA SER A 3 -20.99 -26.77 7.88
C SER A 3 -19.72 -25.93 7.80
N LEU A 4 -18.55 -26.55 8.05
CA LEU A 4 -17.25 -25.88 7.99
C LEU A 4 -16.87 -25.56 6.55
N SER A 5 -17.13 -26.48 5.60
CA SER A 5 -16.91 -26.21 4.17
C SER A 5 -17.77 -25.05 3.68
N ARG A 6 -19.06 -25.02 4.01
CA ARG A 6 -19.95 -23.88 3.67
C ARG A 6 -19.49 -22.56 4.31
N TRP A 7 -18.96 -22.61 5.54
CA TRP A 7 -18.47 -21.41 6.23
C TRP A 7 -17.20 -20.86 5.56
N VAL A 8 -16.24 -21.74 5.23
CA VAL A 8 -15.03 -21.40 4.49
C VAL A 8 -15.36 -20.89 3.08
N SER A 9 -16.27 -21.58 2.35
CA SER A 9 -16.78 -21.13 1.05
C SER A 9 -17.51 -19.78 1.14
N GLY A 10 -18.20 -19.53 2.25
CA GLY A 10 -18.86 -18.25 2.51
C GLY A 10 -17.89 -17.09 2.76
N MET A 11 -16.61 -17.40 3.04
CA MET A 11 -15.57 -16.44 3.41
C MET A 11 -16.10 -15.45 4.46
N LYS A 12 -16.70 -15.98 5.54
CA LYS A 12 -17.28 -15.15 6.60
C LYS A 12 -16.19 -14.76 7.60
N VAL A 13 -16.33 -13.57 8.17
CA VAL A 13 -15.47 -13.11 9.26
C VAL A 13 -16.03 -13.66 10.58
N VAL A 14 -15.17 -14.14 11.48
CA VAL A 14 -15.60 -14.71 12.77
C VAL A 14 -16.32 -13.66 13.63
N ARG A 15 -15.74 -12.44 13.72
CA ARG A 15 -16.30 -11.29 14.43
C ARG A 15 -16.10 -10.02 13.61
N PRO A 16 -17.08 -9.10 13.54
CA PRO A 16 -16.95 -7.87 12.74
C PRO A 16 -15.78 -6.97 13.19
N GLU A 17 -15.37 -7.05 14.46
CA GLU A 17 -14.24 -6.30 15.02
C GLU A 17 -12.87 -6.72 14.47
N LEU A 18 -12.77 -7.92 13.90
CA LEU A 18 -11.56 -8.42 13.25
C LEU A 18 -11.33 -7.78 11.88
N VAL A 19 -12.35 -7.13 11.32
CA VAL A 19 -12.20 -6.31 10.11
C VAL A 19 -11.55 -5.00 10.50
N ARG A 20 -10.23 -4.97 10.43
CA ARG A 20 -9.42 -3.82 10.84
C ARG A 20 -8.65 -3.24 9.67
N ALA A 21 -8.45 -1.93 9.66
CA ALA A 21 -7.61 -1.25 8.68
C ALA A 21 -6.69 -0.25 9.38
N ILE A 22 -5.60 0.08 8.71
CA ILE A 22 -4.69 1.17 9.06
C ILE A 22 -4.67 2.17 7.90
N PHE A 23 -4.41 3.45 8.17
CA PHE A 23 -4.20 4.40 7.07
C PHE A 23 -2.84 4.16 6.42
N ALA A 24 -2.77 4.26 5.09
CA ALA A 24 -1.53 4.04 4.34
C ALA A 24 -0.36 4.89 4.86
N TYR A 25 -0.59 6.16 5.21
CA TYR A 25 0.45 7.02 5.80
C TYR A 25 0.97 6.51 7.15
N GLN A 26 0.12 5.90 7.98
CA GLN A 26 0.54 5.34 9.28
C GLN A 26 1.33 4.04 9.10
N ALA A 27 0.98 3.24 8.08
CA ALA A 27 1.71 2.03 7.72
C ALA A 27 3.11 2.35 7.14
N LEU A 28 3.23 3.46 6.41
CA LEU A 28 4.49 3.94 5.83
C LEU A 28 5.28 4.88 6.75
N TYR A 29 4.73 5.25 7.91
CA TYR A 29 5.40 6.10 8.89
C TYR A 29 6.71 5.48 9.40
N SER A 30 7.66 6.34 9.81
CA SER A 30 9.02 5.93 10.21
C SER A 30 9.71 5.07 9.14
N LEU A 31 9.56 5.46 7.87
CA LEU A 31 10.08 4.73 6.71
C LEU A 31 9.59 3.28 6.70
N GLY A 32 8.29 3.09 6.91
CA GLY A 32 7.59 1.82 6.92
C GLY A 32 8.08 0.86 8.01
N ASP A 33 8.15 1.33 9.27
CA ASP A 33 8.50 0.49 10.43
C ASP A 33 7.75 -0.84 10.39
N ALA A 34 6.44 -0.82 10.10
CA ALA A 34 5.60 -2.02 10.00
C ALA A 34 6.16 -3.08 9.02
N LEU A 35 6.78 -2.66 7.91
CA LEU A 35 7.27 -3.52 6.84
C LEU A 35 8.72 -4.02 7.06
N ARG A 36 9.41 -3.54 8.10
CA ARG A 36 10.81 -3.88 8.39
C ARG A 36 10.99 -5.18 9.18
N GLY A 37 9.90 -5.86 9.54
CA GLY A 37 9.92 -7.11 10.30
C GLY A 37 10.20 -6.92 11.80
N GLY A 38 10.32 -8.04 12.52
CA GLY A 38 10.63 -8.08 13.95
C GLY A 38 9.46 -8.51 14.84
N GLU A 39 9.73 -9.44 15.75
CA GLU A 39 8.72 -10.16 16.54
C GLU A 39 8.56 -9.63 17.97
N ASN A 40 9.19 -8.51 18.31
CA ASN A 40 9.10 -7.94 19.66
C ASN A 40 7.63 -7.68 20.04
N PRO A 41 7.08 -8.33 21.08
CA PRO A 41 5.65 -8.22 21.44
C PRO A 41 5.21 -6.79 21.77
N ARG A 42 6.10 -5.94 22.28
CA ARG A 42 5.78 -4.51 22.56
C ARG A 42 5.60 -3.74 21.25
N ARG A 43 6.42 -4.03 20.24
CA ARG A 43 6.30 -3.43 18.90
C ARG A 43 5.03 -3.91 18.20
N LEU A 44 4.75 -5.21 18.24
CA LEU A 44 3.56 -5.80 17.62
C LEU A 44 2.27 -5.21 18.20
N ARG A 45 2.16 -5.10 19.54
CA ARG A 45 1.02 -4.41 20.18
C ARG A 45 0.88 -2.95 19.77
N ARG A 46 2.00 -2.22 19.65
CA ARG A 46 1.99 -0.82 19.19
C ARG A 46 1.50 -0.69 17.75
N LEU A 47 1.93 -1.59 16.87
CA LEU A 47 1.46 -1.64 15.48
C LEU A 47 -0.01 -2.00 15.40
N HIS A 48 -0.44 -3.02 16.15
CA HIS A 48 -1.83 -3.44 16.21
C HIS A 48 -2.76 -2.31 16.68
N ARG A 49 -2.35 -1.55 17.70
CA ARG A 49 -3.10 -0.39 18.22
C ARG A 49 -3.30 0.74 17.20
N LYS A 50 -2.46 0.83 16.16
CA LYS A 50 -2.65 1.83 15.08
C LYS A 50 -3.78 1.44 14.12
N SER A 51 -4.14 0.17 14.03
CA SER A 51 -5.30 -0.25 13.25
C SER A 51 -6.60 0.06 14.00
N HIS A 52 -7.69 0.19 13.25
CA HIS A 52 -9.03 0.43 13.79
C HIS A 52 -10.04 -0.48 13.09
N ALA A 53 -11.09 -0.90 13.82
CA ALA A 53 -12.18 -1.66 13.23
C ALA A 53 -12.92 -0.82 12.17
N THR A 54 -13.24 -1.42 11.04
CA THR A 54 -13.87 -0.73 9.92
C THR A 54 -14.84 -1.65 9.18
N LYS A 55 -15.84 -1.05 8.52
CA LYS A 55 -16.81 -1.81 7.70
C LYS A 55 -16.32 -2.07 6.27
N ALA A 56 -15.32 -1.32 5.82
CA ALA A 56 -14.84 -1.38 4.44
C ALA A 56 -13.36 -1.03 4.36
N ILE A 57 -12.62 -1.85 3.60
CA ILE A 57 -11.19 -1.73 3.35
C ILE A 57 -11.00 -1.29 1.90
N ASP A 58 -10.18 -0.26 1.66
CA ASP A 58 -9.94 0.20 0.29
C ASP A 58 -8.95 -0.71 -0.43
N GLU A 59 -7.90 -1.14 0.27
CA GLU A 59 -6.90 -2.03 -0.31
C GLU A 59 -6.42 -3.09 0.67
N PHE A 60 -6.29 -4.32 0.18
CA PHE A 60 -5.61 -5.39 0.88
C PHE A 60 -4.15 -5.43 0.42
N TRP A 61 -3.20 -5.24 1.33
CA TRP A 61 -1.77 -5.31 1.00
C TRP A 61 -1.24 -6.70 1.30
N SER A 62 -0.84 -7.41 0.24
CA SER A 62 -0.07 -8.64 0.31
C SER A 62 1.35 -8.40 -0.17
N HIS A 63 2.33 -9.09 0.41
CA HIS A 63 3.73 -8.89 0.05
C HIS A 63 4.53 -10.19 0.13
N SER A 64 5.53 -10.33 -0.74
CA SER A 64 6.51 -11.42 -0.64
C SER A 64 7.42 -11.22 0.58
N TRP A 65 7.63 -12.28 1.34
CA TRP A 65 8.53 -12.29 2.50
C TRP A 65 9.99 -12.06 2.13
N GLN A 66 10.36 -12.35 0.88
CA GLN A 66 11.75 -12.31 0.41
C GLN A 66 12.22 -10.93 -0.07
N LEU A 67 11.29 -10.01 -0.39
CA LEU A 67 11.67 -8.64 -0.76
C LEU A 67 12.30 -7.91 0.42
N LYS A 68 13.45 -7.28 0.17
CA LYS A 68 14.08 -6.34 1.12
C LYS A 68 13.09 -5.22 1.49
N PRO A 69 12.97 -4.86 2.78
CA PRO A 69 11.95 -3.91 3.25
C PRO A 69 11.93 -2.58 2.49
N TYR A 70 13.09 -1.99 2.23
CA TYR A 70 13.18 -0.67 1.58
C TYR A 70 12.55 -0.65 0.17
N ARG A 71 12.61 -1.76 -0.58
CA ARG A 71 11.99 -1.85 -1.92
C ARG A 71 10.47 -1.82 -1.84
N LYS A 72 9.90 -2.53 -0.85
CA LYS A 72 8.46 -2.51 -0.56
C LYS A 72 8.01 -1.11 -0.20
N ILE A 73 8.75 -0.46 0.69
CA ILE A 73 8.46 0.88 1.20
C ILE A 73 8.50 1.92 0.08
N LEU A 74 9.58 1.95 -0.71
CA LEU A 74 9.71 2.88 -1.84
C LEU A 74 8.59 2.66 -2.86
N CYS A 75 8.31 1.41 -3.23
CA CYS A 75 7.23 1.10 -4.16
C CYS A 75 5.87 1.62 -3.65
N LEU A 76 5.55 1.38 -2.38
CA LEU A 76 4.31 1.87 -1.78
C LEU A 76 4.25 3.40 -1.68
N LEU A 77 5.37 4.07 -1.38
CA LEU A 77 5.46 5.53 -1.40
C LEU A 77 5.16 6.08 -2.79
N PHE A 78 5.80 5.55 -3.84
CA PHE A 78 5.51 5.96 -5.22
C PHE A 78 4.06 5.68 -5.61
N LEU A 79 3.49 4.56 -5.20
CA LEU A 79 2.11 4.21 -5.54
C LEU A 79 1.05 5.06 -4.84
N LYS A 80 1.31 5.45 -3.59
CA LYS A 80 0.34 6.18 -2.77
C LYS A 80 0.52 7.69 -2.89
N ASN A 81 1.75 8.15 -3.05
CA ASN A 81 2.12 9.55 -2.96
C ASN A 81 2.74 10.09 -4.27
N GLY A 82 2.93 9.27 -5.31
CA GLY A 82 3.55 9.70 -6.57
C GLY A 82 2.74 10.77 -7.30
N LEU A 83 1.42 10.60 -7.44
CA LEU A 83 0.57 11.59 -8.09
C LEU A 83 0.59 12.97 -7.38
N PRO A 84 0.33 13.07 -6.06
CA PRO A 84 0.41 14.35 -5.37
C PRO A 84 1.82 14.93 -5.40
N ALA A 85 2.87 14.09 -5.33
CA ALA A 85 4.25 14.55 -5.46
C ALA A 85 4.52 15.21 -6.82
N SER A 86 4.08 14.60 -7.92
CA SER A 86 4.21 15.17 -9.25
C SER A 86 3.45 16.49 -9.40
N ILE A 87 2.21 16.57 -8.89
CA ILE A 87 1.39 17.79 -8.97
C ILE A 87 2.05 18.92 -8.16
N ILE A 88 2.38 18.67 -6.89
CA ILE A 88 2.97 19.70 -6.01
C ILE A 88 4.34 20.13 -6.51
N GLY A 89 5.18 19.20 -6.95
CA GLY A 89 6.47 19.54 -7.54
C GLY A 89 6.37 20.39 -8.80
N THR A 90 5.41 20.07 -9.67
CA THR A 90 5.15 20.86 -10.89
C THR A 90 4.67 22.27 -10.52
N LEU A 91 3.70 22.39 -9.62
CA LEU A 91 3.21 23.68 -9.14
C LEU A 91 4.32 24.51 -8.49
N ALA A 92 5.17 23.89 -7.67
CA ALA A 92 6.30 24.56 -7.03
C ALA A 92 7.33 25.08 -8.05
N ALA A 93 7.61 24.30 -9.11
CA ALA A 93 8.50 24.74 -10.18
C ALA A 93 7.94 25.96 -10.93
N PHE A 94 6.65 25.93 -11.31
CA PHE A 94 5.99 27.07 -11.97
C PHE A 94 5.88 28.30 -11.08
N LEU A 95 5.58 28.11 -9.79
CA LEU A 95 5.53 29.20 -8.82
C LEU A 95 6.90 29.86 -8.66
N THR A 96 7.95 29.05 -8.53
CA THR A 96 9.34 29.54 -8.42
C THR A 96 9.75 30.30 -9.69
N PHE A 97 9.36 29.80 -10.87
CA PHE A 97 9.59 30.49 -12.14
C PHE A 97 8.90 31.86 -12.17
N GLY A 98 7.61 31.92 -11.83
CA GLY A 98 6.84 33.18 -11.83
C GLY A 98 7.38 34.20 -10.83
N LEU A 99 7.77 33.75 -9.63
CA LEU A 99 8.32 34.63 -8.59
C LEU A 99 9.74 35.12 -8.92
N THR A 100 10.54 34.30 -9.61
CA THR A 100 11.87 34.72 -10.11
C THR A 100 11.71 35.71 -11.26
N ARG A 101 10.79 35.46 -12.19
CA ARG A 101 10.55 36.35 -13.35
C ARG A 101 10.02 37.74 -12.95
N SER A 102 9.23 37.79 -11.89
CA SER A 102 8.65 39.03 -11.33
C SER A 102 9.60 39.77 -10.37
N GLY A 103 10.78 39.20 -10.08
CA GLY A 103 11.81 39.86 -9.27
C GLY A 103 11.58 39.76 -7.75
N TYR A 104 10.59 38.99 -7.28
CA TYR A 104 10.27 38.89 -5.85
C TYR A 104 11.19 37.95 -5.07
N LEU A 105 11.69 36.87 -5.68
CA LEU A 105 12.34 35.77 -4.96
C LEU A 105 13.87 35.81 -5.00
N LEU A 106 14.45 36.30 -6.10
CA LEU A 106 15.90 36.42 -6.28
C LEU A 106 16.21 37.66 -7.10
N GLU A 107 16.98 38.57 -6.51
CA GLU A 107 17.55 39.73 -7.19
C GLU A 107 18.52 39.25 -8.29
N TYR A 108 18.36 39.82 -9.49
CA TYR A 108 19.22 39.73 -10.68
C TYR A 108 20.20 38.54 -10.76
N ARG A 109 19.66 37.32 -10.91
CA ARG A 109 20.44 36.15 -11.36
C ARG A 109 20.46 36.09 -12.90
N PRO A 110 21.54 35.61 -13.51
CA PRO A 110 21.57 35.45 -14.95
C PRO A 110 20.53 34.43 -15.42
N VAL A 111 19.93 34.68 -16.60
CA VAL A 111 18.76 33.94 -17.11
C VAL A 111 18.98 32.43 -17.21
N TRP A 112 20.22 31.99 -17.42
CA TRP A 112 20.58 30.56 -17.51
C TRP A 112 20.54 29.81 -16.17
N GLU A 113 20.50 30.50 -15.03
CA GLU A 113 20.39 29.84 -13.71
C GLU A 113 18.94 29.54 -13.32
N ILE A 114 17.98 30.29 -13.86
CA ILE A 114 16.54 30.19 -13.52
C ILE A 114 16.02 28.76 -13.66
N PRO A 115 16.32 27.99 -14.73
CA PRO A 115 15.85 26.62 -14.86
C PRO A 115 16.35 25.69 -13.75
N TYR A 116 17.61 25.83 -13.31
CA TYR A 116 18.17 24.97 -12.25
C TYR A 116 17.47 25.19 -10.92
N PHE A 117 17.18 26.44 -10.55
CA PHE A 117 16.43 26.76 -9.33
C PHE A 117 14.99 26.24 -9.38
N CYS A 118 14.31 26.38 -10.52
CA CYS A 118 12.95 25.87 -10.69
C CYS A 118 12.92 24.33 -10.58
N MET A 119 13.88 23.65 -11.20
CA MET A 119 14.03 22.19 -11.09
C MET A 119 14.36 21.75 -9.67
N ALA A 120 15.25 22.47 -8.98
CA ALA A 120 15.62 22.17 -7.60
C ALA A 120 14.42 22.33 -6.66
N ALA A 121 13.69 23.45 -6.74
CA ALA A 121 12.49 23.71 -5.95
C ALA A 121 11.38 22.68 -6.23
N GLY A 122 11.12 22.36 -7.51
CA GLY A 122 10.14 21.35 -7.90
C GLY A 122 10.53 19.93 -7.45
N THR A 123 11.81 19.57 -7.56
CA THR A 123 12.33 18.27 -7.10
C THR A 123 12.26 18.16 -5.58
N PHE A 124 12.70 19.19 -4.86
CA PHE A 124 12.63 19.23 -3.40
C PHE A 124 11.18 19.10 -2.91
N SER A 125 10.24 19.84 -3.52
CA SER A 125 8.83 19.79 -3.18
C SER A 125 8.20 18.43 -3.52
N SER A 126 8.57 17.83 -4.66
CA SER A 126 8.19 16.46 -5.03
C SER A 126 8.66 15.45 -3.99
N VAL A 127 9.94 15.48 -3.60
CA VAL A 127 10.52 14.54 -2.63
C VAL A 127 9.85 14.71 -1.27
N LEU A 128 9.68 15.95 -0.80
CA LEU A 128 9.02 16.23 0.47
C LEU A 128 7.59 15.69 0.48
N THR A 129 6.85 15.93 -0.60
CA THR A 129 5.49 15.41 -0.78
C THR A 129 5.48 13.89 -0.82
N LEU A 130 6.42 13.26 -1.54
CA LEU A 130 6.50 11.80 -1.65
C LEU A 130 6.60 11.14 -0.27
N PHE A 131 7.41 11.70 0.64
CA PHE A 131 7.61 11.14 1.98
C PHE A 131 6.58 11.59 3.02
N LEU A 132 6.08 12.82 2.93
CA LEU A 132 5.23 13.41 3.97
C LEU A 132 3.73 13.43 3.63
N TRP A 133 3.33 13.11 2.39
CA TRP A 133 1.92 13.15 2.00
C TRP A 133 1.08 12.15 2.81
N PRO A 134 0.04 12.61 3.53
CA PRO A 134 -0.73 11.77 4.44
C PRO A 134 -1.85 11.02 3.70
N SER A 135 -1.48 10.01 2.89
CA SER A 135 -2.44 9.17 2.18
C SER A 135 -3.46 8.53 3.14
N ARG A 136 -4.73 8.92 3.01
CA ARG A 136 -5.88 8.50 3.85
C ARG A 136 -6.54 7.18 3.39
N VAL A 137 -5.92 6.46 2.46
CA VAL A 137 -6.42 5.16 1.99
C VAL A 137 -6.41 4.17 3.16
N LYS A 138 -7.54 3.48 3.40
CA LYS A 138 -7.63 2.45 4.43
C LYS A 138 -7.12 1.13 3.89
N VAL A 139 -6.02 0.66 4.45
CA VAL A 139 -5.32 -0.54 3.98
C VAL A 139 -5.34 -1.62 5.03
N PHE A 140 -5.52 -2.85 4.61
CA PHE A 140 -5.28 -4.02 5.44
C PHE A 140 -3.81 -4.42 5.32
N LEU A 141 -3.13 -4.51 6.46
CA LEU A 141 -1.78 -5.02 6.57
C LEU A 141 -1.73 -6.01 7.73
N ASP A 142 -1.42 -7.26 7.46
CA ASP A 142 -1.44 -8.39 8.40
C ASP A 142 -0.79 -8.09 9.76
N ILE A 143 0.43 -7.54 9.79
CA ILE A 143 1.17 -7.23 11.02
C ILE A 143 0.50 -6.14 11.89
N CYS A 144 -0.32 -5.28 11.27
CA CYS A 144 -1.02 -4.19 11.96
C CYS A 144 -2.49 -4.53 12.26
N CYS A 145 -3.14 -5.33 11.42
CA CYS A 145 -4.58 -5.56 11.47
C CYS A 145 -4.95 -6.86 12.16
N ILE A 146 -4.01 -7.81 12.30
CA ILE A 146 -4.18 -9.02 13.10
C ILE A 146 -3.37 -8.86 14.39
N ASP A 147 -3.95 -9.24 15.53
CA ASP A 147 -3.21 -9.32 16.77
C ASP A 147 -2.16 -10.43 16.67
N GLN A 148 -0.89 -10.06 16.68
CA GLN A 148 0.23 -10.99 16.55
C GLN A 148 0.69 -11.55 17.90
N VAL A 149 0.13 -11.08 19.02
CA VAL A 149 0.58 -11.41 20.39
C VAL A 149 -0.37 -12.36 21.11
N ASP A 150 -1.69 -12.17 20.94
CA ASP A 150 -2.68 -13.11 21.47
C ASP A 150 -2.98 -14.20 20.43
N ASP A 151 -2.58 -15.44 20.71
CA ASP A 151 -2.74 -16.60 19.83
C ASP A 151 -4.20 -16.85 19.44
N LYS A 152 -5.15 -16.57 20.34
CA LYS A 152 -6.58 -16.74 20.05
C LYS A 152 -7.04 -15.73 19.00
N ASN A 153 -6.74 -14.44 19.22
CA ASN A 153 -7.10 -13.38 18.27
C ASN A 153 -6.35 -13.54 16.95
N LYS A 154 -5.10 -14.02 16.99
CA LYS A 154 -4.30 -14.35 15.80
C LYS A 154 -4.98 -15.43 14.97
N ALA A 155 -5.38 -16.54 15.59
CA ALA A 155 -6.05 -17.64 14.93
C ALA A 155 -7.37 -17.19 14.30
N GLU A 156 -8.22 -16.47 15.05
CA GLU A 156 -9.48 -15.95 14.53
C GLU A 156 -9.27 -14.94 13.38
N GLY A 157 -8.23 -14.11 13.45
CA GLY A 157 -7.84 -13.18 12.39
C GLY A 157 -7.40 -13.89 11.11
N ILE A 158 -6.58 -14.95 11.23
CA ILE A 158 -6.15 -15.78 10.09
C ILE A 158 -7.34 -16.50 9.45
N VAL A 159 -8.22 -17.09 10.27
CA VAL A 159 -9.43 -17.77 9.77
C VAL A 159 -10.38 -16.78 9.08
N SER A 160 -10.40 -15.52 9.53
CA SER A 160 -11.21 -14.45 8.93
C SER A 160 -10.60 -13.81 7.67
N LEU A 161 -9.38 -14.18 7.28
CA LEU A 161 -8.62 -13.49 6.22
C LEU A 161 -9.36 -13.48 4.88
N GLY A 162 -10.01 -14.59 4.52
CA GLY A 162 -10.81 -14.68 3.29
C GLY A 162 -11.99 -13.70 3.29
N GLY A 163 -12.65 -13.51 4.45
CA GLY A 163 -13.74 -12.55 4.58
C GLY A 163 -13.28 -11.10 4.58
N ILE A 164 -12.13 -10.83 5.18
CA ILE A 164 -11.48 -9.51 5.13
C ILE A 164 -11.10 -9.16 3.69
N LEU A 165 -10.54 -10.12 2.95
CA LEU A 165 -10.21 -9.96 1.54
C LEU A 165 -11.48 -9.67 0.71
N LYS A 166 -12.58 -10.39 0.96
CA LYS A 166 -13.87 -10.16 0.30
C LYS A 166 -14.46 -8.77 0.58
N GLN A 167 -14.16 -8.18 1.74
CA GLN A 167 -14.57 -6.81 2.11
C GLN A 167 -13.61 -5.71 1.63
N SER A 168 -12.51 -6.10 0.97
CA SER A 168 -11.55 -5.17 0.39
C SER A 168 -11.94 -4.79 -1.04
N LYS A 169 -11.81 -3.52 -1.44
CA LYS A 169 -12.15 -3.12 -2.82
C LYS A 169 -11.12 -3.59 -3.84
N THR A 170 -9.84 -3.56 -3.46
CA THR A 170 -8.72 -3.96 -4.32
C THR A 170 -7.71 -4.79 -3.56
N LEU A 171 -7.02 -5.69 -4.27
CA LEU A 171 -5.86 -6.42 -3.76
C LEU A 171 -4.60 -5.85 -4.40
N LEU A 172 -3.64 -5.43 -3.57
CA LEU A 172 -2.31 -4.99 -3.98
C LEU A 172 -1.29 -6.04 -3.55
N VAL A 173 -0.65 -6.70 -4.53
CA VAL A 173 0.39 -7.70 -4.27
C VAL A 173 1.77 -7.13 -4.65
N LEU A 174 2.66 -7.01 -3.66
CA LEU A 174 4.07 -6.67 -3.86
C LEU A 174 4.88 -7.96 -4.04
N TRP A 175 5.20 -8.31 -5.28
CA TRP A 175 5.89 -9.55 -5.63
C TRP A 175 7.30 -9.30 -6.20
N ASP A 176 8.20 -10.25 -6.01
CA ASP A 176 9.55 -10.32 -6.60
C ASP A 176 9.67 -11.46 -7.61
N HIS A 177 10.79 -11.49 -8.34
CA HIS A 177 11.11 -12.56 -9.29
C HIS A 177 11.05 -13.98 -8.67
N THR A 178 11.32 -14.12 -7.38
CA THR A 178 11.24 -15.40 -6.68
C THR A 178 9.81 -15.85 -6.42
N TYR A 179 8.84 -14.93 -6.32
CA TYR A 179 7.41 -15.25 -6.15
C TYR A 179 6.84 -16.04 -7.33
N ILE A 180 7.34 -15.82 -8.55
CA ILE A 180 6.99 -16.62 -9.74
C ILE A 180 7.95 -17.81 -9.92
N ALA A 181 9.23 -17.69 -9.53
CA ALA A 181 10.22 -18.74 -9.80
C ALA A 181 9.94 -20.06 -9.06
N THR A 182 9.29 -20.05 -7.88
CA THR A 182 8.82 -21.27 -7.18
C THR A 182 7.58 -21.90 -7.83
N ARG A 183 6.96 -21.24 -8.83
CA ARG A 183 5.94 -21.79 -9.72
C ARG A 183 6.38 -21.65 -11.18
N LYS A 184 7.35 -22.46 -11.64
CA LYS A 184 7.62 -22.58 -13.10
C LYS A 184 6.49 -23.40 -13.78
N PRO A 185 6.14 -23.12 -15.04
CA PRO A 185 7.03 -23.42 -16.15
C PRO A 185 7.55 -22.19 -16.91
N LYS A 186 8.55 -22.48 -17.73
CA LYS A 186 9.48 -21.62 -18.47
C LYS A 186 8.80 -20.55 -19.33
N GLN A 187 9.62 -19.57 -19.72
CA GLN A 187 9.47 -18.70 -20.89
C GLN A 187 8.76 -17.37 -20.65
N PHE A 188 9.47 -16.39 -20.07
CA PHE A 188 9.38 -15.01 -20.54
C PHE A 188 10.67 -14.30 -20.17
N SER A 189 11.54 -14.18 -21.17
CA SER A 189 12.83 -13.51 -21.10
C SER A 189 12.63 -12.00 -21.12
N GLN A 190 13.49 -11.31 -20.37
CA GLN A 190 13.93 -9.92 -20.57
C GLN A 190 12.96 -8.80 -20.18
N LEU A 191 13.42 -8.02 -19.18
CA LEU A 191 12.93 -6.72 -18.70
C LEU A 191 11.42 -6.56 -18.50
N GLN A 192 10.95 -6.46 -17.24
CA GLN A 192 9.93 -5.46 -16.90
C GLN A 192 9.75 -5.25 -15.39
N VAL A 193 9.83 -3.97 -15.03
CA VAL A 193 9.36 -3.29 -13.82
C VAL A 193 8.24 -4.03 -13.09
N LEU A 194 8.35 -4.08 -11.76
CA LEU A 194 7.33 -4.47 -10.78
C LEU A 194 5.89 -4.28 -11.33
N ARG A 195 5.32 -5.33 -11.96
CA ARG A 195 3.99 -5.23 -12.56
C ARG A 195 2.95 -5.30 -11.44
N LEU A 196 2.24 -4.21 -11.24
CA LEU A 196 1.17 -4.11 -10.25
C LEU A 196 -0.10 -4.71 -10.83
N CYS A 197 -0.53 -5.85 -10.30
CA CYS A 197 -1.88 -6.33 -10.57
C CYS A 197 -2.82 -5.73 -9.52
N ARG A 198 -3.47 -4.61 -9.87
CA ARG A 198 -4.58 -4.07 -9.08
C ARG A 198 -5.83 -4.77 -9.56
N PHE A 199 -6.24 -5.83 -8.87
CA PHE A 199 -7.47 -6.54 -9.22
C PHE A 199 -8.67 -5.82 -8.58
N PRO A 200 -9.62 -5.29 -9.38
CA PRO A 200 -10.92 -4.92 -8.84
C PRO A 200 -11.61 -6.21 -8.37
N LEU A 201 -11.88 -6.31 -7.06
CA LEU A 201 -12.51 -7.51 -6.50
C LEU A 201 -13.97 -7.67 -6.96
N SER A 202 -14.56 -6.64 -7.58
CA SER A 202 -15.87 -6.70 -8.24
C SER A 202 -15.95 -7.69 -9.41
N LEU A 203 -14.81 -8.06 -10.03
CA LEU A 203 -14.76 -9.06 -11.10
C LEU A 203 -14.73 -10.50 -10.58
N LEU A 204 -14.25 -10.72 -9.35
CA LEU A 204 -14.25 -12.05 -8.71
C LEU A 204 -15.67 -12.50 -8.29
N SER A 205 -16.58 -11.56 -8.07
CA SER A 205 -18.01 -11.85 -7.83
C SER A 205 -18.79 -12.24 -9.09
N PHE A 206 -18.21 -12.15 -10.30
CA PHE A 206 -18.90 -12.53 -11.54
C PHE A 206 -18.79 -14.03 -11.84
N VAL A 207 -17.74 -14.71 -11.36
CA VAL A 207 -17.55 -16.16 -11.56
C VAL A 207 -18.52 -17.00 -10.71
N ASP A 208 -19.06 -16.44 -9.62
CA ASP A 208 -19.97 -17.16 -8.71
C ASP A 208 -21.43 -17.21 -9.22
N ARG A 209 -21.77 -16.47 -10.29
CA ARG A 209 -23.15 -16.39 -10.79
C ARG A 209 -23.48 -17.40 -11.91
N HIS A 210 -22.49 -18.17 -12.39
CA HIS A 210 -22.69 -19.18 -13.44
C HIS A 210 -22.72 -20.64 -12.95
N SER A 211 -22.51 -20.92 -11.66
CA SER A 211 -22.52 -22.29 -11.11
C SER A 211 -23.88 -22.79 -10.60
N HIS A 212 -24.96 -22.01 -10.76
CA HIS A 212 -26.31 -22.37 -10.28
C HIS A 212 -27.35 -22.57 -11.40
N ARG A 213 -26.90 -22.82 -12.63
CA ARG A 213 -27.76 -23.31 -13.72
C ARG A 213 -27.10 -24.48 -14.45
N SER A 214 -27.19 -25.65 -13.84
CA SER A 214 -27.19 -26.96 -14.50
C SER A 214 -27.75 -27.98 -13.54
#